data_AF-A0A4S0Q1S0-F1
#
_entry.id   AF-A0A4S0Q1S0-F1
#
_cell.length_a   1.000
_cell.length_b   1.000
_cell.length_c   1.000
_cell.angle_alpha   90.00
_cell.angle_beta   90.00
_cell.angle_gamma   90.00
#
_symmetry.space_group_name_H-M   'P 1'
#
loop_
_entity.id
_entity.type
_entity.pdbx_description
1 polymer ?
#
loop_
_entity_poly.entity_id
_entity_poly.type
_entity_poly.pdbx_seq_one_letter_code
_entity_poly.pdbx_strand_id
1 'polypeptide(L)'
;IIHPWINKALEKAQKKVEARNFDIRKNLLKYDDVSNDQRKVVFEQRIELMDGEGLSETVAEMRDGVIEEIVAKNIPENAYAEQWNVAGLKAEVAE
;
A
#
# COMPACT_ATOMS: atom_id res chain seq x y z
N ILE A 1 -24.95 -34.67 40.22
CA ILE A 1 -24.37 -35.67 39.28
C ILE A 1 -23.37 -34.93 38.42
N ILE A 2 -22.06 -35.10 38.68
CA ILE A 2 -21.00 -34.54 37.82
C ILE A 2 -20.72 -35.60 36.77
N HIS A 3 -20.92 -35.26 35.50
CA HIS A 3 -20.63 -36.17 34.39
C HIS A 3 -19.29 -35.77 33.74
N PRO A 4 -18.23 -36.60 33.88
CA PRO A 4 -16.90 -36.29 33.35
C PRO A 4 -16.87 -36.04 31.84
N TRP A 5 -17.80 -36.65 31.09
CA TRP A 5 -17.91 -36.48 29.64
C TRP A 5 -18.43 -35.08 29.24
N ILE A 6 -19.26 -34.44 30.07
CA ILE A 6 -19.76 -33.09 29.83
C ILE A 6 -18.63 -32.07 30.02
N ASN A 7 -17.83 -32.22 31.08
CA ASN A 7 -16.66 -31.35 31.30
C ASN A 7 -15.65 -31.47 30.15
N LYS A 8 -15.38 -32.70 29.67
CA LYS A 8 -14.48 -32.94 28.53
C LYS A 8 -15.05 -32.41 27.21
N ALA A 9 -16.37 -32.44 27.03
CA ALA A 9 -17.03 -31.85 25.86
C ALA A 9 -16.98 -30.31 25.90
N LEU A 10 -17.20 -29.71 27.07
CA LEU A 10 -17.10 -28.27 27.29
C LEU A 10 -15.67 -27.77 27.02
N GLU A 11 -14.65 -28.47 27.54
CA GLU A 11 -13.24 -28.15 27.28
C GLU A 11 -12.91 -28.19 25.78
N LYS A 12 -13.42 -29.20 25.04
CA LYS A 12 -13.23 -29.29 23.59
C LYS A 12 -13.93 -28.15 22.85
N ALA A 13 -15.14 -27.78 23.26
CA ALA A 13 -15.86 -26.65 22.67
C ALA A 13 -15.12 -25.33 22.92
N GLN A 14 -14.61 -25.13 24.13
CA GLN A 14 -13.80 -23.96 24.50
C GLN A 14 -12.54 -23.86 23.63
N LYS A 15 -11.78 -24.95 23.50
CA LYS A 15 -10.60 -25.02 22.61
C LYS A 15 -10.93 -24.66 21.16
N LYS A 16 -12.10 -25.07 20.66
CA LYS A 16 -12.54 -24.73 19.30
C LYS A 16 -12.88 -23.24 19.15
N VAL A 17 -13.51 -22.64 20.15
CA VAL A 17 -13.81 -21.19 20.16
C VAL A 17 -12.51 -20.39 20.23
N GLU A 18 -11.58 -20.79 21.08
CA GLU A 18 -10.27 -20.15 21.21
C GLU A 18 -9.45 -20.25 19.92
N ALA A 19 -9.42 -21.41 19.27
CA ALA A 19 -8.78 -21.59 17.96
C ALA A 19 -9.39 -20.66 16.90
N ARG A 20 -10.73 -20.57 16.84
CA ARG A 20 -11.41 -19.65 15.92
C ARG A 20 -11.07 -18.18 16.21
N ASN A 21 -11.04 -17.78 17.48
CA ASN A 21 -10.68 -16.42 17.86
C ASN A 21 -9.21 -16.11 17.51
N PHE A 22 -8.32 -17.08 17.69
CA PHE A 22 -6.92 -16.96 17.28
C PHE A 22 -6.79 -16.77 15.76
N ASP A 23 -7.50 -17.55 14.96
CA ASP A 23 -7.48 -17.42 13.50
C ASP A 23 -8.00 -16.05 13.03
N ILE A 24 -9.06 -15.54 13.67
CA ILE A 24 -9.58 -14.19 13.39
C ILE A 24 -8.51 -13.13 13.70
N ARG A 25 -7.88 -13.19 14.88
CA ARG A 25 -6.81 -12.25 15.26
C ARG A 25 -5.61 -12.36 14.32
N LYS A 26 -5.24 -13.56 13.91
CA LYS A 26 -4.15 -13.80 12.96
C LYS A 26 -4.44 -13.14 11.61
N ASN A 27 -5.69 -13.22 11.13
CA ASN A 27 -6.06 -12.55 9.89
C ASN A 27 -6.05 -11.03 10.04
N LEU A 28 -6.55 -10.49 11.15
CA LEU A 28 -6.45 -9.04 11.44
C LEU A 28 -5.00 -8.56 11.50
N LEU A 29 -4.12 -9.32 12.15
CA LEU A 29 -2.70 -9.00 12.27
C LEU A 29 -2.03 -8.92 10.89
N LYS A 30 -2.38 -9.78 9.93
CA LYS A 30 -1.83 -9.70 8.57
C LYS A 30 -2.18 -8.39 7.86
N TYR A 31 -3.38 -7.85 8.06
CA TYR A 31 -3.75 -6.56 7.50
C TYR A 31 -2.99 -5.43 8.20
N ASP A 32 -2.82 -5.54 9.52
CA ASP A 32 -2.03 -4.60 10.30
C ASP A 32 -0.55 -4.61 9.87
N ASP A 33 0.03 -5.78 9.61
CA ASP A 33 1.41 -5.92 9.14
C ASP A 33 1.66 -5.12 7.84
N VAL A 34 0.76 -5.24 6.86
CA VAL A 34 0.85 -4.47 5.61
C VAL A 34 0.74 -2.96 5.88
N SER A 35 -0.22 -2.55 6.71
CA SER A 35 -0.39 -1.13 7.05
C SER A 35 0.81 -0.59 7.83
N ASN A 36 1.42 -1.40 8.69
CA ASN A 36 2.57 -1.04 9.50
C ASN A 36 3.83 -0.92 8.63
N ASP A 37 4.03 -1.82 7.66
CA ASP A 37 5.17 -1.74 6.75
C ASP A 37 5.08 -0.52 5.83
N GLN A 38 3.90 -0.21 5.30
CA GLN A 38 3.66 1.05 4.59
C GLN A 38 3.97 2.26 5.48
N ARG A 39 3.48 2.23 6.73
CA ARG A 39 3.71 3.31 7.70
C ARG A 39 5.20 3.52 7.94
N LYS A 40 5.98 2.46 8.15
CA LYS A 40 7.43 2.56 8.37
C LYS A 40 8.14 3.24 7.20
N VAL A 41 7.85 2.82 5.96
CA VAL A 41 8.46 3.42 4.76
C VAL A 41 8.16 4.92 4.67
N VAL A 42 6.90 5.32 4.90
CA VAL A 42 6.51 6.73 4.85
C VAL A 42 7.22 7.55 5.95
N PHE A 43 7.33 7.01 7.17
CA PHE A 43 8.00 7.71 8.25
C PHE A 43 9.52 7.81 8.04
N GLU A 44 10.14 6.78 7.47
CA GLU A 44 11.55 6.78 7.10
C GLU A 44 11.84 7.87 6.06
N GLN A 45 11.09 7.88 4.95
CA GLN A 45 11.18 8.94 3.94
C GLN A 45 10.93 10.33 4.54
N ARG A 46 9.95 10.47 5.43
CA ARG A 46 9.66 11.76 6.07
C ARG A 46 10.84 12.26 6.91
N ILE A 47 11.51 11.37 7.64
CA ILE A 47 12.69 11.74 8.44
C ILE A 47 13.83 12.16 7.52
N GLU A 48 14.10 11.39 6.46
CA GLU A 48 15.12 11.72 5.46
C GLU A 48 14.88 13.11 4.82
N LEU A 49 13.64 13.41 4.43
CA LEU A 49 13.27 14.71 3.86
C LEU A 49 13.38 15.86 4.88
N MET A 50 13.23 15.58 6.19
CA MET A 50 13.37 16.58 7.25
C MET A 50 14.83 16.84 7.62
N ASP A 51 15.69 15.82 7.53
CA ASP A 51 17.11 15.90 7.92
C ASP A 51 18.02 16.36 6.77
N GLY A 52 17.54 16.33 5.51
CA GLY A 52 18.29 16.75 4.33
C GLY A 52 18.61 18.25 4.29
N GLU A 53 19.80 18.60 3.78
CA GLU A 53 20.26 20.00 3.62
C GLU A 53 19.49 20.77 2.52
N GLY A 54 18.69 20.07 1.69
CA GLY A 54 17.81 20.67 0.70
C GLY A 54 16.97 19.62 -0.05
N LEU A 55 15.77 20.02 -0.47
CA LEU A 55 14.78 19.14 -1.13
C LEU A 55 14.75 19.29 -2.67
N SER A 56 15.55 20.21 -3.22
CA SER A 56 15.43 20.61 -4.63
C SER A 56 15.73 19.48 -5.61
N GLU A 57 16.71 18.63 -5.31
CA GLU A 57 17.07 17.47 -6.16
C GLU A 57 15.96 16.42 -6.14
N THR A 58 15.50 16.02 -4.94
CA THR A 58 14.37 15.09 -4.79
C THR A 58 13.11 15.59 -5.51
N VAL A 59 12.78 16.87 -5.39
CA VAL A 59 11.62 17.46 -6.08
C VAL A 59 11.83 17.47 -7.60
N ALA A 60 13.05 17.70 -8.08
CA ALA A 60 13.36 17.64 -9.51
C ALA A 60 13.19 16.22 -10.05
N GLU A 61 13.69 15.20 -9.35
CA GLU A 61 13.51 13.79 -9.74
C GLU A 61 12.03 13.38 -9.74
N MET A 62 11.28 13.76 -8.70
CA MET A 62 9.83 13.50 -8.64
C MET A 62 9.09 14.16 -9.81
N ARG A 63 9.47 15.41 -10.16
CA ARG A 63 8.90 16.12 -11.30
C ARG A 63 9.21 15.41 -12.61
N ASP A 64 10.45 14.95 -12.80
CA ASP A 64 10.86 14.26 -14.02
C ASP A 64 10.06 12.95 -14.20
N GLY A 65 9.82 12.20 -13.11
CA GLY A 65 8.96 11.01 -13.13
C GLY A 65 7.49 11.32 -13.48
N VAL A 66 6.92 12.41 -12.96
CA VAL A 66 5.57 12.87 -13.33
C VAL A 66 5.50 13.26 -14.81
N ILE A 67 6.52 13.97 -15.31
CA ILE A 67 6.60 14.34 -16.74
C ILE A 67 6.66 13.08 -17.60
N GLU A 68 7.47 12.09 -17.22
CA GLU A 68 7.57 10.82 -17.94
C GLU A 68 6.23 10.08 -17.99
N GLU A 69 5.48 10.02 -16.89
CA GLU A 69 4.15 9.41 -16.85
C GLU A 69 3.15 10.13 -17.77
N ILE A 70 3.11 11.46 -17.71
CA ILE A 70 2.24 12.30 -18.56
C ILE A 70 2.59 12.10 -20.05
N VAL A 71 3.88 12.08 -20.39
CA VAL A 71 4.33 11.87 -21.77
C VAL A 71 4.01 10.46 -22.23
N ALA A 72 4.33 9.42 -21.45
CA ALA A 72 4.08 8.03 -21.82
C ALA A 72 2.59 7.74 -22.06
N LYS A 73 1.71 8.40 -21.29
CA LYS A 73 0.26 8.31 -21.45
C LYS A 73 -0.25 8.92 -22.76
N ASN A 74 0.31 10.05 -23.18
CA ASN A 74 -0.18 10.80 -24.35
C ASN A 74 0.61 10.54 -25.64
N ILE A 75 1.85 10.08 -25.51
CA ILE A 75 2.81 9.80 -26.58
C ILE A 75 3.43 8.41 -26.32
N PRO A 76 2.72 7.33 -26.65
CA PRO A 76 3.23 5.97 -26.43
C PRO A 76 4.44 5.68 -27.32
N GLU A 77 5.45 4.98 -26.79
CA GLU A 77 6.73 4.73 -27.49
C GLU A 77 6.58 4.05 -28.86
N ASN A 78 5.57 3.20 -29.03
CA ASN A 78 5.33 2.44 -30.26
C ASN A 78 4.23 3.05 -31.16
N ALA A 79 3.75 4.25 -30.84
CA ALA A 79 2.70 4.91 -31.60
C ALA A 79 3.27 5.79 -32.72
N TYR A 80 2.62 5.78 -33.87
CA TYR A 80 2.92 6.74 -34.93
C TYR A 80 2.54 8.16 -34.48
N ALA A 81 3.24 9.17 -35.02
CA ALA A 81 3.02 10.58 -34.65
C ALA A 81 1.55 11.04 -34.82
N GLU A 82 0.82 10.44 -35.75
CA GLU A 82 -0.59 10.70 -36.03
C GLU A 82 -1.52 10.22 -34.89
N GLN A 83 -1.05 9.32 -34.05
CA GLN A 83 -1.78 8.73 -32.92
C GLN A 83 -1.48 9.44 -31.60
N TRP A 84 -0.62 10.46 -31.60
CA TRP A 84 -0.26 11.21 -30.40
C TRP A 84 -1.40 12.10 -29.93
N ASN A 85 -1.70 12.05 -28.64
CA ASN A 85 -2.72 12.90 -28.03
C ASN A 85 -2.11 14.24 -27.57
N VAL A 86 -1.70 15.08 -28.53
CA VAL A 86 -1.09 16.39 -28.22
C VAL A 86 -2.07 17.32 -27.51
N ALA A 87 -3.38 17.19 -27.81
CA ALA A 87 -4.41 17.98 -27.14
C ALA A 87 -4.54 17.58 -25.65
N GLY A 88 -4.55 16.28 -25.34
CA GLY A 88 -4.56 15.77 -23.97
C GLY A 88 -3.31 16.15 -23.19
N LEU A 89 -2.13 16.01 -23.80
CA LEU A 89 -0.86 16.43 -23.21
C LEU A 89 -0.87 17.91 -22.81
N LYS A 90 -1.35 18.79 -23.69
CA LYS A 90 -1.44 20.23 -23.40
C LYS A 90 -2.41 20.54 -22.27
N ALA A 91 -3.51 19.80 -22.17
CA ALA A 91 -4.48 19.98 -21.10
C ALA A 91 -3.89 19.54 -19.75
N GLU A 92 -3.25 18.37 -19.69
CA GLU A 92 -2.66 17.82 -18.46
C GLU A 92 -1.47 18.64 -17.93
N VAL A 93 -0.68 19.26 -18.81
CA VAL A 93 0.44 20.14 -18.41
C VAL A 93 -0.05 21.51 -17.91
N ALA A 94 -1.26 21.94 -18.29
CA ALA A 94 -1.80 23.25 -17.96
C ALA A 94 -2.66 23.27 -16.68
N GLU A 95 -3.00 22.10 -16.13
CA GLU A 95 -3.69 21.92 -14.85
C GLU A 95 -2.71 22.01 -13.67
#